data_AF-A0A3D3JY87-F1
#
_entry.id   AF-A0A3D3JY87-F1
#
_cell.length_a   1.000
_cell.length_b   1.000
_cell.length_c   1.000
_cell.angle_alpha   90.00
_cell.angle_beta   90.00
_cell.angle_gamma   90.00
#
_symmetry.space_group_name_H-M   'P 1'
#
loop_
_entity.id
_entity.type
_entity.pdbx_description
1 polymer ?
#
loop_
_entity_poly.entity_id
_entity_poly.type
_entity_poly.pdbx_seq_one_letter_code
_entity_poly.pdbx_strand_id
1 'polypeptide(L)'
;EITSRPYLEMTLKILRNVGISTNWEGNTIQILPDIQSEKSSQLTKFVVESDWSSASYFYSLAAIGREYINLKSFRQYSLQGDSVLKEIYWNFFGVNTISEAAENKISLLPEPYFDFPEKISLDMNDCPDIAQTLCVTATALNIPFTITGLQTLKVKETDRLLALKNELFKIGCIAEITDDSIKSVKFFAPNENISIETYNDHRMAMSFAPFCLVKELNIENEGVVEKSYPEFWEDLKKIAIEE
;
A
#
# COMPACT_ATOMS: atom_id res chain seq x y z
N GLU A 1 -21.74 -5.06 -2.02
CA GLU A 1 -20.76 -4.46 -2.93
C GLU A 1 -19.70 -5.50 -3.25
N ILE A 2 -19.03 -5.43 -4.40
CA ILE A 2 -17.95 -6.38 -4.74
C ILE A 2 -16.68 -5.89 -4.05
N THR A 3 -16.07 -6.73 -3.21
CA THR A 3 -14.82 -6.38 -2.56
C THR A 3 -13.63 -6.56 -3.48
N SER A 4 -12.65 -5.65 -3.40
CA SER A 4 -11.40 -5.73 -4.18
C SER A 4 -11.67 -5.78 -5.70
N ARG A 5 -12.68 -5.04 -6.15
CA ARG A 5 -13.08 -4.93 -7.57
C ARG A 5 -11.90 -4.66 -8.51
N PRO A 6 -10.91 -3.81 -8.19
CA PRO A 6 -9.78 -3.55 -9.08
C PRO A 6 -8.96 -4.79 -9.44
N TYR A 7 -8.84 -5.78 -8.55
CA TYR A 7 -8.09 -7.01 -8.86
C TYR A 7 -8.82 -7.89 -9.88
N LEU A 8 -10.16 -7.90 -9.85
CA LEU A 8 -10.96 -8.53 -10.90
C LEU A 8 -10.79 -7.79 -12.22
N GLU A 9 -10.84 -6.46 -12.21
CA GLU A 9 -10.61 -5.64 -13.41
C GLU A 9 -9.23 -5.86 -14.02
N MET A 10 -8.19 -5.92 -13.18
CA MET A 10 -6.83 -6.24 -13.58
C MET A 10 -6.76 -7.61 -14.27
N THR A 11 -7.37 -8.64 -13.67
CA THR A 11 -7.44 -9.99 -14.23
C THR A 11 -8.10 -9.98 -15.61
N LEU A 12 -9.25 -9.31 -15.75
CA LEU A 12 -9.97 -9.22 -17.02
C LEU A 12 -9.19 -8.47 -18.09
N LYS A 13 -8.46 -7.40 -17.73
CA LYS A 13 -7.59 -6.67 -18.66
C LYS A 13 -6.41 -7.52 -19.12
N ILE A 14 -5.79 -8.30 -18.23
CA ILE A 14 -4.72 -9.23 -18.59
C ILE A 14 -5.24 -10.31 -19.55
N LEU A 15 -6.40 -10.90 -19.26
CA LEU A 15 -7.06 -11.87 -20.15
C LEU A 15 -7.30 -11.30 -21.55
N ARG A 16 -7.83 -10.08 -21.64
CA ARG A 16 -8.05 -9.40 -22.93
C ARG A 16 -6.74 -9.12 -23.68
N ASN A 17 -5.67 -8.77 -22.97
CA ASN A 17 -4.35 -8.55 -23.58
C ASN A 17 -3.76 -9.82 -24.20
N VAL A 18 -4.08 -11.00 -23.67
CA VAL A 18 -3.68 -12.29 -24.25
C VAL A 18 -4.73 -12.85 -25.24
N GLY A 19 -5.72 -12.05 -25.62
CA GLY A 19 -6.72 -12.39 -26.64
C GLY A 19 -7.98 -13.09 -26.10
N ILE A 20 -8.11 -13.28 -24.78
CA ILE A 20 -9.28 -13.92 -24.18
C ILE A 20 -10.38 -12.87 -23.97
N SER A 21 -11.53 -13.09 -24.60
CA SER A 21 -12.67 -12.19 -24.49
C SER A 21 -13.49 -12.47 -23.24
N THR A 22 -13.89 -11.40 -22.55
CA THR A 22 -14.61 -11.48 -21.27
C THR A 22 -15.71 -10.44 -21.19
N ASN A 23 -16.87 -10.83 -20.62
CA ASN A 23 -17.97 -9.94 -20.28
C ASN A 23 -18.16 -9.90 -18.76
N TRP A 24 -18.56 -8.75 -18.22
CA TRP A 24 -18.86 -8.61 -16.79
C TRP A 24 -20.17 -7.85 -16.61
N GLU A 25 -21.18 -8.56 -16.11
CA GLU A 25 -22.51 -8.02 -15.84
C GLU A 25 -22.92 -8.34 -14.40
N GLY A 26 -23.21 -7.30 -13.62
CA GLY A 26 -23.52 -7.44 -12.20
C GLY A 26 -22.40 -8.17 -11.44
N ASN A 27 -22.74 -9.31 -10.84
CA ASN A 27 -21.81 -10.17 -10.10
C ASN A 27 -21.36 -11.40 -10.91
N THR A 28 -21.54 -11.40 -12.24
CA THR A 28 -21.20 -12.53 -13.10
C THR A 28 -20.15 -12.12 -14.13
N ILE A 29 -19.02 -12.82 -14.10
CA ILE A 29 -17.99 -12.74 -15.13
C ILE A 29 -18.17 -13.93 -16.08
N GLN A 30 -18.31 -13.65 -17.37
CA GLN A 30 -18.37 -14.67 -18.41
C GLN A 30 -17.07 -14.65 -19.21
N ILE A 31 -16.42 -15.82 -19.32
CA ILE A 31 -15.28 -16.04 -20.21
C ILE A 31 -15.84 -16.61 -21.51
N LEU A 32 -15.63 -15.89 -22.61
CA LEU A 32 -16.19 -16.28 -23.91
C LEU A 32 -15.29 -17.33 -24.59
N PRO A 33 -15.86 -18.25 -25.39
CA PRO A 33 -15.09 -19.24 -26.13
C PRO A 33 -14.06 -18.56 -27.04
N ASP A 34 -12.87 -19.16 -27.16
CA ASP A 34 -11.86 -18.70 -28.11
C ASP A 34 -12.35 -18.94 -29.54
N ILE A 35 -12.77 -17.88 -30.21
CA ILE A 35 -13.07 -17.90 -31.64
C ILE A 35 -11.72 -17.81 -32.34
N GLN A 36 -11.03 -18.96 -32.48
CA GLN A 36 -9.71 -19.16 -33.14
C GLN A 36 -9.23 -17.92 -33.91
N SER A 37 -8.72 -16.93 -33.18
CA SER A 37 -8.19 -15.72 -33.79
C SER A 37 -6.68 -15.91 -33.83
N GLU A 38 -6.04 -15.52 -34.94
CA GLU A 38 -4.59 -15.64 -35.12
C GLU A 38 -3.77 -15.05 -33.96
N LYS A 39 -4.38 -14.19 -33.12
CA LYS A 39 -3.83 -13.61 -31.88
C LYS A 39 -3.66 -14.60 -30.72
N SER A 40 -4.52 -15.61 -30.55
CA SER A 40 -4.45 -16.58 -29.43
C SER A 40 -3.14 -17.40 -29.46
N SER A 41 -2.56 -17.54 -30.65
CA SER A 41 -1.30 -18.26 -30.92
C SER A 41 -0.03 -17.39 -30.88
N GLN A 42 -0.12 -16.08 -30.60
CA GLN A 42 1.05 -15.18 -30.60
C GLN A 42 1.66 -15.02 -29.20
N LEU A 43 2.97 -15.31 -29.11
CA LEU A 43 3.77 -15.03 -27.91
C LEU A 43 3.75 -13.52 -27.61
N THR A 44 3.04 -13.14 -26.55
CA THR A 44 2.97 -11.75 -26.09
C THR A 44 3.99 -11.51 -25.00
N LYS A 45 4.97 -10.63 -25.24
CA LYS A 45 5.92 -10.20 -24.20
C LYS A 45 5.18 -9.30 -23.21
N PHE A 46 5.02 -9.77 -21.98
CA PHE A 46 4.38 -9.03 -20.90
C PHE A 46 5.42 -8.60 -19.87
N VAL A 47 5.61 -7.28 -19.70
CA VAL A 47 6.47 -6.73 -18.64
C VAL A 47 5.61 -6.56 -17.39
N VAL A 48 5.96 -7.22 -16.30
CA VAL A 48 5.27 -7.04 -15.01
C VAL A 48 5.72 -5.70 -14.41
N GLU A 49 4.75 -4.87 -14.00
CA GLU A 49 5.04 -3.62 -13.29
C GLU A 49 5.37 -3.89 -11.82
N SER A 50 6.09 -2.98 -11.18
CA SER A 50 6.35 -3.01 -9.74
C SER A 50 5.04 -2.97 -8.93
N ASP A 51 5.09 -3.55 -7.74
CA ASP A 51 3.95 -3.68 -6.84
C ASP A 51 3.60 -2.34 -6.17
N TRP A 52 2.38 -1.84 -6.40
CA TRP A 52 1.90 -0.57 -5.83
C TRP A 52 1.57 -0.69 -4.34
N SER A 53 1.21 -1.90 -3.89
CA SER A 53 1.11 -2.22 -2.47
C SER A 53 2.44 -1.94 -1.74
N SER A 54 3.56 -2.41 -2.29
CA SER A 54 4.91 -2.22 -1.75
C SER A 54 5.41 -0.80 -1.94
N ALA A 55 4.98 -0.10 -2.99
CA ALA A 55 5.24 1.33 -3.15
C ALA A 55 4.78 2.14 -1.93
N SER A 56 3.67 1.74 -1.28
CA SER A 56 3.12 2.45 -0.11
C SER A 56 4.15 2.69 1.00
N TYR A 57 5.07 1.75 1.22
CA TYR A 57 6.09 1.89 2.27
C TYR A 57 7.04 3.06 1.97
N PHE A 58 7.39 3.26 0.70
CA PHE A 58 8.23 4.38 0.26
C PHE A 58 7.46 5.69 0.20
N TYR A 59 6.16 5.65 -0.13
CA TYR A 59 5.30 6.83 0.05
C TYR A 59 5.23 7.27 1.51
N SER A 60 5.17 6.32 2.46
CA SER A 60 5.26 6.62 3.88
C SER A 60 6.61 7.23 4.25
N LEU A 61 7.73 6.71 3.73
CA LEU A 61 9.06 7.30 3.95
C LEU A 61 9.13 8.74 3.43
N ALA A 62 8.68 8.98 2.20
CA ALA A 62 8.65 10.32 1.61
C ALA A 62 7.74 11.27 2.41
N ALA A 63 6.58 10.80 2.87
CA ALA A 63 5.65 11.59 3.65
C ALA A 63 6.21 11.96 5.04
N ILE A 64 6.86 11.03 5.73
CA ILE A 64 7.40 11.23 7.08
C ILE A 64 8.71 12.02 7.02
N GLY A 65 9.65 11.61 6.17
CA GLY A 65 10.98 12.22 6.05
C GLY A 65 10.99 13.53 5.27
N ARG A 66 9.95 13.81 4.48
CA ARG A 66 9.88 14.95 3.54
C ARG A 66 11.00 14.96 2.48
N GLU A 67 11.53 13.79 2.18
CA GLU A 67 12.60 13.60 1.18
C GLU A 67 12.07 13.06 -0.15
N TYR A 68 12.81 13.38 -1.21
CA TYR A 68 12.52 12.92 -2.56
C TYR A 68 12.90 11.45 -2.74
N ILE A 69 11.97 10.64 -3.28
CA ILE A 69 12.24 9.21 -3.54
C ILE A 69 11.93 8.89 -5.00
N ASN A 70 12.85 8.16 -5.64
CA ASN A 70 12.72 7.72 -7.02
C ASN A 70 12.45 6.21 -7.06
N LEU A 71 11.33 5.79 -7.65
CA LEU A 71 10.96 4.38 -7.77
C LEU A 71 10.93 3.96 -9.25
N LYS A 72 11.54 2.82 -9.56
CA LYS A 72 11.67 2.29 -10.93
C LYS A 72 10.64 1.20 -11.23
N SER A 73 10.48 0.92 -12.52
CA SER A 73 9.60 -0.12 -13.07
C SER A 73 8.11 0.10 -12.80
N PHE A 74 7.70 1.37 -12.65
CA PHE A 74 6.30 1.78 -12.54
C PHE A 74 5.78 2.32 -13.86
N ARG A 75 4.52 2.02 -14.16
CA ARG A 75 3.82 2.56 -15.34
C ARG A 75 3.02 3.79 -14.96
N GLN A 76 2.95 4.75 -15.86
CA GLN A 76 2.08 5.93 -15.71
C GLN A 76 0.61 5.52 -15.52
N TYR A 77 0.15 4.56 -16.33
CA TYR A 77 -1.19 3.99 -16.28
C TYR A 77 -1.12 2.54 -15.78
N SER A 78 -1.18 2.37 -14.46
CA SER A 78 -1.15 1.06 -13.82
C SER A 78 -2.49 0.34 -13.91
N LEU A 79 -2.45 -0.99 -13.87
CA LEU A 79 -3.63 -1.84 -13.76
C LEU A 79 -3.97 -2.21 -12.31
N GLN A 80 -3.07 -1.94 -11.37
CA GLN A 80 -3.24 -2.24 -9.96
C GLN A 80 -4.14 -1.21 -9.28
N GLY A 81 -5.13 -1.69 -8.51
CA GLY A 81 -6.03 -0.84 -7.73
C GLY A 81 -5.28 0.05 -6.74
N ASP A 82 -4.20 -0.48 -6.15
CA ASP A 82 -3.37 0.23 -5.18
C ASP A 82 -2.64 1.44 -5.77
N SER A 83 -2.65 1.64 -7.09
CA SER A 83 -2.10 2.86 -7.70
C SER A 83 -2.85 4.14 -7.31
N VAL A 84 -4.05 4.03 -6.73
CA VAL A 84 -4.80 5.11 -6.05
C VAL A 84 -4.02 5.76 -4.90
N LEU A 85 -2.95 5.08 -4.45
CA LEU A 85 -1.97 5.59 -3.49
C LEU A 85 -1.45 6.98 -3.86
N LYS A 86 -1.26 7.29 -5.15
CA LYS A 86 -0.81 8.61 -5.63
C LYS A 86 -1.75 9.71 -5.17
N GLU A 87 -3.04 9.52 -5.41
CA GLU A 87 -4.10 10.47 -5.08
C GLU A 87 -4.28 10.57 -3.57
N ILE A 88 -4.25 9.44 -2.86
CA ILE A 88 -4.32 9.41 -1.40
C ILE A 88 -3.17 10.20 -0.78
N TYR A 89 -1.92 9.91 -1.16
CA TYR A 89 -0.77 10.57 -0.57
C TYR A 89 -0.60 12.02 -0.97
N TRP A 90 -1.04 12.40 -2.17
CA TRP A 90 -1.16 13.81 -2.53
C TRP A 90 -2.15 14.53 -1.61
N ASN A 91 -3.37 14.01 -1.47
CA ASN A 91 -4.47 14.69 -0.78
C ASN A 91 -4.30 14.77 0.74
N PHE A 92 -3.67 13.77 1.36
CA PHE A 92 -3.62 13.68 2.82
C PHE A 92 -2.22 13.88 3.41
N PHE A 93 -1.17 13.68 2.60
CA PHE A 93 0.21 13.76 3.06
C PHE A 93 1.07 14.73 2.24
N GLY A 94 0.56 15.30 1.14
CA GLY A 94 1.29 16.25 0.30
C GLY A 94 2.42 15.64 -0.50
N VAL A 95 2.36 14.35 -0.84
CA VAL A 95 3.38 13.73 -1.71
C VAL A 95 2.89 13.73 -3.15
N ASN A 96 3.44 14.62 -3.97
CA ASN A 96 3.17 14.64 -5.40
C ASN A 96 3.88 13.47 -6.09
N THR A 97 3.24 12.89 -7.10
CA THR A 97 3.83 11.80 -7.90
C THR A 97 3.99 12.22 -9.34
N ILE A 98 5.23 12.34 -9.79
CA ILE A 98 5.55 12.60 -11.19
C ILE A 98 5.89 11.28 -11.87
N SER A 99 5.20 10.96 -12.97
CA SER A 99 5.47 9.77 -13.77
C SER A 99 6.35 10.10 -14.97
N GLU A 100 7.49 9.44 -15.09
CA GLU A 100 8.42 9.55 -16.21
C GLU A 100 8.23 8.35 -17.14
N ALA A 101 7.28 8.47 -18.06
CA ALA A 101 6.82 7.35 -18.90
C ALA A 101 7.94 6.73 -19.76
N ALA A 102 8.92 7.52 -20.21
CA ALA A 102 10.05 7.03 -21.01
C ALA A 102 10.98 6.09 -20.20
N GLU A 103 11.06 6.28 -18.89
CA GLU A 103 11.97 5.55 -18.00
C GLU A 103 11.24 4.48 -17.16
N ASN A 104 9.91 4.38 -17.28
CA ASN A 104 9.06 3.58 -16.39
C ASN A 104 9.38 3.87 -14.92
N LYS A 105 9.41 5.14 -14.56
CA LYS A 105 9.80 5.62 -13.24
C LYS A 105 8.71 6.53 -12.68
N ILE A 106 8.55 6.50 -11.36
CA ILE A 106 7.81 7.52 -10.62
C ILE A 106 8.73 8.20 -9.61
N SER A 107 8.51 9.49 -9.42
CA SER A 107 9.24 10.33 -8.47
C SER A 107 8.24 10.83 -7.44
N LEU A 108 8.55 10.63 -6.16
CA LEU A 108 7.76 11.05 -5.01
C LEU A 108 8.33 12.36 -4.50
N LEU A 109 7.53 13.42 -4.53
CA LEU A 109 7.96 14.78 -4.18
C LEU A 109 7.05 15.32 -3.07
N PRO A 110 7.50 15.25 -1.80
CA PRO A 110 6.80 15.89 -0.70
C PRO A 110 6.78 17.41 -0.86
N GLU A 111 5.60 18.01 -0.68
CA GLU A 111 5.45 19.47 -0.63
C GLU A 111 5.99 20.01 0.71
N PRO A 112 7.01 20.90 0.70
CA PRO A 112 7.71 21.32 1.92
C PRO A 112 6.83 21.98 2.98
N TYR A 113 5.76 22.66 2.55
CA TYR A 113 4.85 23.42 3.41
C TYR A 113 3.41 22.90 3.30
N PHE A 114 3.23 21.60 3.13
CA PHE A 114 1.91 21.00 3.04
C PHE A 114 1.11 21.20 4.34
N ASP A 115 -0.10 21.75 4.20
CA ASP A 115 -1.05 21.88 5.30
C ASP A 115 -1.79 20.56 5.47
N PHE A 116 -1.52 19.87 6.58
CA PHE A 116 -2.13 18.57 6.83
C PHE A 116 -3.62 18.71 7.17
N PRO A 117 -4.47 17.78 6.71
CA PRO A 117 -5.88 17.80 7.04
C PRO A 117 -6.10 17.57 8.53
N GLU A 118 -7.18 18.14 9.09
CA GLU A 118 -7.58 17.88 10.47
C GLU A 118 -7.88 16.39 10.73
N LYS A 119 -8.32 15.66 9.69
CA LYS A 119 -8.65 14.25 9.74
C LYS A 119 -8.67 13.60 8.36
N ILE A 120 -8.20 12.37 8.28
CA ILE A 120 -8.33 11.47 7.12
C ILE A 120 -9.60 10.61 7.31
N SER A 121 -10.46 10.56 6.29
CA SER A 121 -11.61 9.65 6.26
C SER A 121 -11.68 9.00 4.91
N LEU A 122 -11.48 7.68 4.85
CA LEU A 122 -11.38 6.94 3.60
C LEU A 122 -12.10 5.60 3.67
N ASP A 123 -12.74 5.23 2.57
CA ASP A 123 -13.11 3.84 2.31
C ASP A 123 -12.03 3.20 1.46
N MET A 124 -11.53 2.05 1.90
CA MET A 124 -10.44 1.33 1.24
C MET A 124 -10.88 -0.07 0.78
N ASN A 125 -12.17 -0.32 0.53
CA ASN A 125 -12.66 -1.61 0.01
C ASN A 125 -11.97 -2.05 -1.31
N ASP A 126 -11.54 -1.08 -2.11
CA ASP A 126 -10.87 -1.29 -3.39
C ASP A 126 -9.34 -1.38 -3.30
N CYS A 127 -8.75 -0.95 -2.18
CA CYS A 127 -7.30 -0.97 -1.92
C CYS A 127 -6.97 -1.29 -0.44
N PRO A 128 -7.56 -2.35 0.16
CA PRO A 128 -7.46 -2.57 1.61
C PRO A 128 -6.03 -2.90 2.07
N ASP A 129 -5.23 -3.38 1.12
CA ASP A 129 -3.88 -3.90 1.29
C ASP A 129 -2.84 -2.79 1.60
N ILE A 130 -3.15 -1.52 1.33
CA ILE A 130 -2.32 -0.35 1.70
C ILE A 130 -2.79 0.37 2.98
N ALA A 131 -3.86 -0.09 3.64
CA ALA A 131 -4.43 0.56 4.81
C ALA A 131 -3.50 0.57 6.03
N GLN A 132 -2.72 -0.51 6.23
CA GLN A 132 -1.75 -0.60 7.33
C GLN A 132 -0.71 0.52 7.23
N THR A 133 -0.13 0.72 6.05
CA THR A 133 0.87 1.76 5.79
C THR A 133 0.29 3.15 5.98
N LEU A 134 -0.92 3.41 5.48
CA LEU A 134 -1.59 4.70 5.67
C LEU A 134 -1.80 5.04 7.15
N CYS A 135 -2.24 4.06 7.96
CA CYS A 135 -2.44 4.26 9.39
C CYS A 135 -1.13 4.54 10.13
N VAL A 136 -0.03 3.89 9.73
CA VAL A 136 1.31 4.16 10.26
C VAL A 136 1.78 5.56 9.87
N THR A 137 1.65 5.95 8.60
CA THR A 137 2.01 7.30 8.13
C THR A 137 1.22 8.38 8.89
N ALA A 138 -0.11 8.20 9.01
CA ALA A 138 -0.97 9.12 9.75
C ALA A 138 -0.58 9.19 11.23
N THR A 139 -0.22 8.07 11.85
CA THR A 139 0.24 8.03 13.25
C THR A 139 1.57 8.75 13.43
N ALA A 140 2.54 8.52 12.55
CA ALA A 140 3.84 9.19 12.57
C ALA A 140 3.71 10.72 12.48
N LEU A 141 2.71 11.20 11.73
CA LEU A 141 2.42 12.62 11.53
C LEU A 141 1.35 13.18 12.48
N ASN A 142 0.86 12.38 13.43
CA ASN A 142 -0.22 12.73 14.36
C ASN A 142 -1.52 13.23 13.70
N ILE A 143 -1.86 12.69 12.52
CA ILE A 143 -3.07 13.03 11.76
C ILE A 143 -4.20 12.07 12.14
N PRO A 144 -5.32 12.55 12.72
CA PRO A 144 -6.46 11.69 13.02
C PRO A 144 -7.00 10.97 11.78
N PHE A 145 -7.45 9.73 11.92
CA PHE A 145 -7.99 8.94 10.81
C PHE A 145 -9.21 8.08 11.16
N THR A 146 -10.01 7.77 10.15
CA THR A 146 -11.07 6.75 10.17
C THR A 146 -11.10 6.06 8.82
N ILE A 147 -10.79 4.77 8.79
CA ILE A 147 -10.65 3.99 7.57
C ILE A 147 -11.67 2.85 7.59
N THR A 148 -12.51 2.75 6.55
CA THR A 148 -13.54 1.72 6.37
C THR A 148 -13.24 0.81 5.17
N GLY A 149 -14.10 -0.18 4.91
CA GLY A 149 -13.93 -1.10 3.78
C GLY A 149 -12.85 -2.17 4.02
N LEU A 150 -12.49 -2.41 5.28
CA LEU A 150 -11.37 -3.28 5.67
C LEU A 150 -11.80 -4.70 6.06
N GLN A 151 -13.03 -5.11 5.76
CA GLN A 151 -13.58 -6.41 6.20
C GLN A 151 -12.71 -7.62 5.78
N THR A 152 -11.96 -7.51 4.69
CA THR A 152 -11.09 -8.60 4.22
C THR A 152 -9.82 -8.76 5.04
N LEU A 153 -9.39 -7.73 5.76
CA LEU A 153 -8.12 -7.72 6.50
C LEU A 153 -8.12 -8.72 7.68
N LYS A 154 -9.29 -9.06 8.21
CA LYS A 154 -9.42 -10.03 9.31
C LYS A 154 -9.06 -11.47 8.95
N VAL A 155 -9.22 -11.84 7.68
CA VAL A 155 -9.06 -13.22 7.20
C VAL A 155 -7.82 -13.39 6.31
N LYS A 156 -6.87 -12.46 6.40
CA LYS A 156 -5.60 -12.53 5.70
C LYS A 156 -4.64 -13.46 6.46
N GLU A 157 -3.34 -13.19 6.36
CA GLU A 157 -2.28 -13.99 6.97
C GLU A 157 -2.36 -13.97 8.50
N THR A 158 -2.85 -12.84 9.03
CA THR A 158 -3.25 -12.63 10.43
C THR A 158 -4.56 -11.83 10.45
N ASP A 159 -5.15 -11.62 11.63
CA ASP A 159 -6.13 -10.56 11.81
C ASP A 159 -5.40 -9.21 11.78
N ARG A 160 -5.23 -8.67 10.56
CA ARG A 160 -4.45 -7.45 10.32
C ARG A 160 -5.04 -6.24 11.04
N LEU A 161 -6.35 -6.19 11.30
CA LEU A 161 -6.95 -5.09 12.04
C LEU A 161 -6.56 -5.14 13.51
N LEU A 162 -6.61 -6.33 14.12
CA LEU A 162 -6.19 -6.52 15.50
C LEU A 162 -4.67 -6.30 15.67
N ALA A 163 -3.87 -6.87 14.77
CA ALA A 163 -2.42 -6.66 14.75
C ALA A 163 -2.08 -5.18 14.61
N LEU A 164 -2.66 -4.49 13.60
CA LEU A 164 -2.45 -3.05 13.39
C LEU A 164 -2.81 -2.23 14.63
N LYS A 165 -3.97 -2.48 15.26
CA LYS A 165 -4.37 -1.80 16.51
C LYS A 165 -3.33 -1.97 17.62
N ASN A 166 -2.84 -3.19 17.83
CA ASN A 166 -1.88 -3.48 18.89
C ASN A 166 -0.53 -2.80 18.62
N GLU A 167 -0.04 -2.85 17.39
CA GLU A 167 1.25 -2.29 17.02
C GLU A 167 1.21 -0.75 16.92
N LEU A 168 0.08 -0.15 16.50
CA LEU A 168 -0.13 1.30 16.51
C LEU A 168 -0.03 1.90 17.92
N PHE A 169 -0.47 1.16 18.95
CA PHE A 169 -0.32 1.59 20.34
C PHE A 169 1.15 1.78 20.70
N LYS A 170 2.04 0.89 20.26
CA LYS A 170 3.48 0.96 20.57
C LYS A 170 4.14 2.20 19.98
N ILE A 171 3.64 2.66 18.83
CA ILE A 171 4.12 3.86 18.15
C ILE A 171 3.33 5.14 18.48
N GLY A 172 2.48 5.11 19.53
CA GLY A 172 1.86 6.31 20.08
C GLY A 172 0.42 6.59 19.65
N CYS A 173 -0.33 5.61 19.17
CA CYS A 173 -1.74 5.78 18.77
C CYS A 173 -2.69 4.80 19.47
N ILE A 174 -3.68 5.32 20.19
CA ILE A 174 -4.83 4.53 20.65
C ILE A 174 -5.82 4.45 19.49
N ALA A 175 -6.10 3.24 19.01
CA ALA A 175 -7.07 2.99 17.94
C ALA A 175 -8.22 2.08 18.39
N GLU A 176 -9.39 2.30 17.81
CA GLU A 176 -10.57 1.44 17.88
C GLU A 176 -10.77 0.73 16.55
N ILE A 177 -11.20 -0.54 16.59
CA ILE A 177 -11.50 -1.35 15.40
C ILE A 177 -12.92 -1.90 15.46
N THR A 178 -13.52 -2.07 14.30
CA THR A 178 -14.77 -2.85 14.10
C THR A 178 -14.45 -4.11 13.29
N ASP A 179 -15.46 -4.71 12.67
CA ASP A 179 -15.24 -5.81 11.73
C ASP A 179 -14.61 -5.37 10.41
N ASP A 180 -14.71 -4.10 10.07
CA ASP A 180 -14.42 -3.54 8.75
C ASP A 180 -13.76 -2.16 8.79
N SER A 181 -13.40 -1.65 9.98
CA SER A 181 -12.84 -0.31 10.12
C SER A 181 -11.78 -0.20 11.22
N ILE A 182 -10.94 0.83 11.10
CA ILE A 182 -10.04 1.30 12.15
C ILE A 182 -10.13 2.83 12.29
N LYS A 183 -10.10 3.33 13.52
CA LYS A 183 -10.18 4.75 13.84
C LYS A 183 -9.16 5.12 14.92
N SER A 184 -8.41 6.19 14.69
CA SER A 184 -7.59 6.80 15.75
C SER A 184 -8.47 7.49 16.77
N VAL A 185 -8.20 7.27 18.06
CA VAL A 185 -8.87 7.92 19.19
C VAL A 185 -8.01 9.00 19.79
N LYS A 186 -6.72 8.72 20.02
CA LYS A 186 -5.79 9.62 20.67
C LYS A 186 -4.35 9.32 20.32
N PHE A 187 -3.55 10.37 20.11
CA PHE A 187 -2.10 10.29 19.97
C PHE A 187 -1.39 10.59 21.30
N PHE A 188 -0.23 9.96 21.49
CA PHE A 188 0.66 10.14 22.63
C PHE A 188 2.11 9.85 22.22
N ALA A 189 3.06 10.10 23.13
CA ALA A 189 4.47 9.82 22.85
C ALA A 189 4.69 8.31 22.58
N PRO A 190 5.45 7.93 21.53
CA PRO A 190 5.78 6.53 21.27
C PRO A 190 6.52 5.89 22.45
N ASN A 191 6.38 4.57 22.62
CA ASN A 191 7.07 3.83 23.67
C ASN A 191 8.59 4.03 23.59
N GLU A 192 9.31 3.85 24.72
CA GLU A 192 10.77 3.96 24.72
C GLU A 192 11.45 2.86 23.92
N ASN A 193 11.08 1.61 24.18
CA ASN A 193 11.57 0.46 23.43
C ASN A 193 10.45 -0.07 22.55
N ILE A 194 10.52 0.21 21.25
CA ILE A 194 9.51 -0.22 20.28
C ILE A 194 9.97 -1.54 19.67
N SER A 195 9.16 -2.59 19.87
CA SER A 195 9.32 -3.88 19.18
C SER A 195 8.00 -4.24 18.51
N ILE A 196 8.00 -4.27 17.18
CA ILE A 196 6.82 -4.53 16.37
C ILE A 196 6.75 -6.02 16.07
N GLU A 197 5.67 -6.65 16.52
CA GLU A 197 5.39 -8.05 16.19
C GLU A 197 4.83 -8.13 14.77
N THR A 198 5.36 -9.04 13.96
CA THR A 198 4.94 -9.16 12.55
C THR A 198 3.81 -10.15 12.34
N TYR A 199 3.51 -11.02 13.31
CA TYR A 199 2.46 -12.04 13.22
C TYR A 199 2.61 -12.94 11.98
N ASN A 200 3.85 -13.15 11.52
CA ASN A 200 4.19 -13.82 10.26
C ASN A 200 3.56 -13.19 9.00
N ASP A 201 3.24 -11.89 9.07
CA ASP A 201 2.71 -11.10 7.98
C ASP A 201 3.74 -10.09 7.47
N HIS A 202 4.14 -10.25 6.21
CA HIS A 202 5.11 -9.38 5.56
C HIS A 202 4.68 -7.91 5.52
N ARG A 203 3.37 -7.65 5.46
CA ARG A 203 2.85 -6.27 5.42
C ARG A 203 2.93 -5.60 6.77
N MET A 204 2.75 -6.33 7.87
CA MET A 204 2.96 -5.78 9.21
C MET A 204 4.42 -5.35 9.40
N ALA A 205 5.37 -6.14 8.92
CA ALA A 205 6.79 -5.77 8.95
C ALA A 205 7.07 -4.49 8.15
N MET A 206 6.70 -4.50 6.87
CA MET A 206 7.06 -3.42 5.94
C MET A 206 6.26 -2.14 6.17
N SER A 207 5.01 -2.21 6.64
CA SER A 207 4.18 -1.02 6.89
C SER A 207 4.67 -0.21 8.09
N PHE A 208 5.29 -0.86 9.08
CA PHE A 208 5.82 -0.20 10.28
C PHE A 208 7.25 0.29 10.12
N ALA A 209 8.03 -0.28 9.19
CA ALA A 209 9.42 0.10 8.96
C ALA A 209 9.64 1.62 8.76
N PRO A 210 8.79 2.38 8.02
CA PRO A 210 8.96 3.82 7.85
C PRO A 210 8.93 4.64 9.14
N PHE A 211 8.41 4.10 10.24
CA PHE A 211 8.43 4.77 11.53
C PHE A 211 9.85 4.95 12.10
N CYS A 212 10.86 4.29 11.53
CA CYS A 212 12.26 4.45 11.93
C CYS A 212 12.78 5.88 11.79
N LEU A 213 12.17 6.69 10.90
CA LEU A 213 12.46 8.11 10.73
C LEU A 213 11.97 8.97 11.91
N VAL A 214 11.06 8.45 12.74
CA VAL A 214 10.52 9.13 13.93
C VAL A 214 11.23 8.66 15.19
N LYS A 215 11.39 7.35 15.35
CA LYS A 215 12.06 6.73 16.51
C LYS A 215 12.61 5.36 16.13
N GLU A 216 13.73 4.98 16.76
CA GLU A 216 14.28 3.63 16.64
C GLU A 216 13.23 2.57 17.03
N LEU A 217 13.13 1.52 16.23
CA LEU A 217 12.28 0.37 16.48
C LEU A 217 12.94 -0.92 16.03
N ASN A 218 12.57 -2.02 16.68
CA ASN A 218 12.87 -3.38 16.26
C ASN A 218 11.66 -3.98 15.51
N ILE A 219 11.90 -4.66 14.40
CA ILE A 219 10.89 -5.46 13.70
C ILE A 219 11.16 -6.93 14.00
N GLU A 220 10.22 -7.61 14.67
CA GLU A 220 10.39 -9.01 15.03
C GLU A 220 10.20 -9.93 13.81
N ASN A 221 11.06 -10.94 13.65
CA ASN A 221 11.03 -11.83 12.50
C ASN A 221 11.07 -11.06 11.15
N GLU A 222 12.03 -10.14 11.02
CA GLU A 222 12.19 -9.29 9.82
C GLU A 222 12.27 -10.08 8.50
N GLY A 223 12.73 -11.34 8.53
CA GLY A 223 12.79 -12.23 7.37
C GLY A 223 11.43 -12.59 6.75
N VAL A 224 10.32 -12.31 7.44
CA VAL A 224 8.97 -12.53 6.91
C VAL A 224 8.71 -11.80 5.59
N VAL A 225 9.45 -10.71 5.31
CA VAL A 225 9.33 -9.94 4.05
C VAL A 225 9.65 -10.74 2.80
N GLU A 226 10.42 -11.84 2.91
CA GLU A 226 10.78 -12.71 1.78
C GLU A 226 9.55 -13.25 1.01
N LYS A 227 8.38 -13.26 1.65
CA LYS A 227 7.12 -13.67 1.03
C LYS A 227 6.72 -12.83 -0.18
N SER A 228 7.07 -11.54 -0.19
CA SER A 228 6.69 -10.63 -1.29
C SER A 228 7.82 -9.69 -1.74
N TYR A 229 8.77 -9.37 -0.87
CA TYR A 229 9.84 -8.41 -1.15
C TYR A 229 11.13 -8.79 -0.40
N PRO A 230 11.88 -9.81 -0.89
CA PRO A 230 13.11 -10.28 -0.24
C PRO A 230 14.19 -9.21 -0.06
N GLU A 231 14.28 -8.25 -0.99
CA GLU A 231 15.29 -7.19 -0.98
C GLU A 231 14.86 -5.94 -0.17
N PHE A 232 13.70 -5.98 0.50
CA PHE A 232 13.10 -4.82 1.15
C PHE A 232 14.04 -4.09 2.11
N TRP A 233 14.69 -4.81 3.02
CA TRP A 233 15.58 -4.20 4.02
C TRP A 233 16.83 -3.58 3.40
N GLU A 234 17.35 -4.17 2.33
CA GLU A 234 18.51 -3.63 1.61
C GLU A 234 18.13 -2.37 0.82
N ASP A 235 16.94 -2.33 0.24
CA ASP A 235 16.43 -1.12 -0.42
C ASP A 235 16.07 -0.02 0.57
N LEU A 236 15.49 -0.37 1.72
CA LEU A 236 15.20 0.57 2.80
C LEU A 236 16.48 1.25 3.30
N LYS A 237 17.57 0.49 3.54
CA LYS A 237 18.86 1.04 3.99
C LYS A 237 19.44 2.04 2.99
N LYS A 238 19.32 1.79 1.68
CA LYS A 238 19.82 2.71 0.64
C LYS A 238 19.10 4.06 0.66
N ILE A 239 17.83 4.09 1.09
CA ILE A 239 17.00 5.30 1.11
C ILE A 239 17.08 6.00 2.47
N ALA A 240 17.09 5.25 3.57
CA ALA A 240 17.06 5.80 4.92
C ALA A 240 18.44 6.25 5.45
N ILE A 241 19.55 5.89 4.79
CA ILE A 241 20.94 6.21 5.20
C ILE A 241 21.60 7.17 4.20
N GLU A 242 20.85 8.04 3.53
CA GLU A 242 21.46 9.22 2.91
C GLU A 242 21.73 10.25 4.02
N GLU A 243 22.91 10.13 4.65
CA GLU A 243 23.57 11.21 5.44
C GLU A 243 24.14 12.30 4.53
#